data_AF-A0A5T6J8D7-F1
#
_entry.id   AF-A0A5T6J8D7-F1
#
_cell.length_a   1.000
_cell.length_b   1.000
_cell.length_c   1.000
_cell.angle_alpha   90.00
_cell.angle_beta   90.00
_cell.angle_gamma   90.00
#
_symmetry.space_group_name_H-M   'P 1'
#
loop_
_entity.id
_entity.type
_entity.pdbx_description
1 polymer ?
#
loop_
_entity_poly.entity_id
_entity_poly.type
_entity_poly.pdbx_seq_one_letter_code
_entity_poly.pdbx_strand_id
1 'polypeptide(L)'
;MAIPERMRPVKVTSKKIRDLAQKAKEILAAIDGGASVEDAFLKEMIDEWNSQVVCPYEFSDFRDFSSWTNANEFTRIAFNLEKFYADFTWEELVQTISCVCDPKSKESEQNFALSLLERNFHGNPSDLIFWPDEWFQDPDMLDVELSAEEIACYLMVRSGRQLVDAPEIDLKYQMPKSDE
;
A
#
# COMPACT_ATOMS: atom_id res chain seq x y z
N MET A 1 7.61 -7.98 10.36
CA MET A 1 7.50 -9.31 9.72
C MET A 1 7.81 -9.12 8.25
N ALA A 2 8.25 -10.15 7.52
CA ALA A 2 8.52 -9.99 6.08
C ALA A 2 7.27 -10.30 5.25
N ILE A 3 7.08 -9.60 4.14
CA ILE A 3 6.07 -9.92 3.11
C ILE A 3 6.27 -11.36 2.61
N PRO A 4 5.17 -12.10 2.29
CA PRO A 4 5.23 -13.42 1.69
C PRO A 4 6.19 -13.49 0.51
N GLU A 5 6.97 -14.57 0.41
CA GLU A 5 8.13 -14.64 -0.49
C GLU A 5 7.78 -14.35 -1.96
N ARG A 6 6.70 -14.96 -2.47
CA ARG A 6 6.24 -14.78 -3.85
C ARG A 6 5.58 -13.42 -4.12
N MET A 7 5.24 -12.68 -3.07
CA MET A 7 4.63 -11.35 -3.15
C MET A 7 5.67 -10.25 -3.03
N ARG A 8 6.90 -10.56 -2.61
CA ARG A 8 7.95 -9.55 -2.42
C ARG A 8 8.21 -8.73 -3.70
N PRO A 9 8.52 -7.44 -3.57
CA PRO A 9 8.88 -6.62 -4.70
C PRO A 9 10.06 -7.17 -5.49
N VAL A 10 10.15 -6.74 -6.75
CA VAL A 10 11.33 -6.98 -7.57
C VAL A 10 12.55 -6.38 -6.87
N LYS A 11 13.62 -7.17 -6.74
CA LYS A 11 14.88 -6.68 -6.16
C LYS A 11 15.48 -5.62 -7.08
N VAL A 12 15.50 -4.38 -6.61
CA VAL A 12 16.16 -3.26 -7.28
C VAL A 12 17.44 -2.91 -6.54
N THR A 13 18.51 -2.60 -7.29
CA THR A 13 19.79 -2.23 -6.67
C THR A 13 19.67 -0.88 -5.97
N SER A 14 20.34 -0.72 -4.82
CA SER A 14 20.37 0.56 -4.10
C SER A 14 20.92 1.71 -4.94
N LYS A 15 21.80 1.41 -5.92
CA LYS A 15 22.27 2.41 -6.89
C LYS A 15 21.11 2.91 -7.75
N LYS A 16 20.34 2.02 -8.39
CA LYS A 16 19.20 2.39 -9.23
C LYS A 16 18.15 3.19 -8.45
N ILE A 17 17.86 2.80 -7.20
CA ILE A 17 16.93 3.56 -6.34
C ILE A 17 17.44 4.98 -6.10
N ARG A 18 18.72 5.17 -5.75
CA ARG A 18 19.27 6.52 -5.51
C ARG A 18 19.26 7.37 -6.77
N ASP A 19 19.62 6.80 -7.92
CA ASP A 19 19.67 7.51 -9.19
C ASP A 19 18.25 8.00 -9.59
N LEU A 20 17.23 7.15 -9.46
CA LEU A 20 15.84 7.53 -9.74
C LEU A 20 15.24 8.45 -8.67
N ALA A 21 15.60 8.30 -7.40
CA ALA A 21 15.17 9.20 -6.34
C ALA A 21 15.75 10.60 -6.53
N GLN A 22 16.97 10.71 -7.07
CA GLN A 22 17.55 11.99 -7.43
C GLN A 22 16.78 12.65 -8.59
N LYS A 23 16.45 11.88 -9.64
CA LYS A 23 15.59 12.37 -10.73
C LYS A 23 14.20 12.81 -10.24
N ALA A 24 13.57 12.07 -9.32
CA ALA A 24 12.28 12.45 -8.74
C ALA A 24 12.37 13.81 -8.00
N LYS A 25 13.48 14.09 -7.31
CA LYS A 25 13.72 15.39 -6.67
C LYS A 25 13.93 16.51 -7.69
N GLU A 26 14.58 16.23 -8.81
CA GLU A 26 14.77 17.21 -9.90
C GLU A 26 13.44 17.57 -10.56
N ILE A 27 12.57 16.57 -10.76
CA ILE A 27 11.18 16.78 -11.22
C ILE A 27 10.42 17.67 -10.23
N LEU A 28 10.43 17.34 -8.93
CA LEU A 28 9.78 18.16 -7.90
C LEU A 28 10.33 19.59 -7.88
N ALA A 29 11.64 19.77 -7.94
CA ALA A 29 12.25 21.10 -7.94
C ALA A 29 11.85 21.93 -9.18
N ALA A 30 11.65 21.29 -10.34
CA ALA A 30 11.13 21.96 -11.53
C ALA A 30 9.68 22.40 -11.35
N ILE A 31 8.84 21.55 -10.74
CA ILE A 31 7.44 21.86 -10.40
C ILE A 31 7.38 23.03 -9.40
N ASP A 32 8.17 22.98 -8.33
CA ASP A 32 8.28 24.04 -7.33
C ASP A 32 8.82 25.35 -7.95
N GLY A 33 9.62 25.24 -9.00
CA GLY A 33 10.11 26.35 -9.82
C GLY A 33 9.07 26.96 -10.76
N GLY A 34 7.87 26.39 -10.83
CA GLY A 34 6.74 26.91 -11.62
C GLY A 34 6.50 26.18 -12.95
N ALA A 35 7.15 25.04 -13.21
CA ALA A 35 6.83 24.21 -14.37
C ALA A 35 5.39 23.66 -14.25
N SER A 36 4.60 23.84 -15.31
CA SER A 36 3.24 23.30 -15.37
C SER A 36 3.22 21.89 -15.95
N VAL A 37 2.06 21.23 -15.87
CA VAL A 37 1.85 19.90 -16.44
C VAL A 37 2.00 19.87 -17.97
N GLU A 38 1.84 21.02 -18.64
CA GLU A 38 2.05 21.18 -20.09
C GLU A 38 3.51 21.46 -20.48
N ASP A 39 4.41 21.66 -19.52
CA ASP A 39 5.82 21.89 -19.80
C ASP A 39 6.44 20.65 -20.47
N ALA A 40 6.90 20.83 -21.70
CA ALA A 40 7.40 19.73 -22.52
C ALA A 40 8.67 19.10 -21.95
N PHE A 41 9.52 19.88 -21.29
CA PHE A 41 10.75 19.38 -20.68
C PHE A 41 10.44 18.58 -19.42
N LEU A 42 9.53 19.08 -18.57
CA LEU A 42 9.06 18.36 -17.40
C LEU A 42 8.41 17.02 -17.79
N LYS A 43 7.58 17.04 -18.83
CA LYS A 43 6.94 15.83 -19.35
C LYS A 43 7.97 14.78 -19.80
N GLU A 44 9.02 15.21 -20.50
CA GLU A 44 10.11 14.32 -20.90
C GLU A 44 10.84 13.73 -19.68
N MET A 45 11.09 14.52 -18.64
CA MET A 45 11.69 14.01 -17.39
C MET A 45 10.81 12.96 -16.70
N ILE A 46 9.51 13.20 -16.61
CA ILE A 46 8.54 12.26 -16.04
C ILE A 46 8.47 10.99 -16.88
N ASP A 47 8.40 11.10 -18.21
CA ASP A 47 8.36 9.95 -19.12
C ASP A 47 9.66 9.12 -19.01
N GLU A 48 10.82 9.76 -18.94
CA GLU A 48 12.12 9.09 -18.76
C GLU A 48 12.18 8.36 -17.41
N TRP A 49 11.67 8.95 -16.35
CA TRP A 49 11.58 8.31 -15.04
C TRP A 49 10.62 7.11 -15.07
N ASN A 50 9.41 7.30 -15.60
CA ASN A 50 8.36 6.30 -15.70
C ASN A 50 8.78 5.09 -16.54
N SER A 51 9.60 5.29 -17.59
CA SER A 51 10.13 4.20 -18.42
C SER A 51 11.01 3.19 -17.66
N GLN A 52 11.45 3.53 -16.44
CA GLN A 52 12.41 2.74 -15.67
C GLN A 52 11.79 2.00 -14.47
N VAL A 53 10.52 2.26 -14.16
CA VAL A 53 9.78 1.70 -13.03
C VAL A 53 8.69 0.75 -13.53
N VAL A 54 7.99 0.08 -12.60
CA VAL A 54 6.93 -0.89 -12.95
C VAL A 54 5.56 -0.20 -12.96
N CYS A 55 5.32 0.66 -11.97
CA CYS A 55 4.11 1.44 -11.81
C CYS A 55 4.44 2.92 -12.09
N PRO A 56 4.03 3.46 -13.24
CA PRO A 56 4.30 4.85 -13.59
C PRO A 56 3.44 5.80 -12.75
N TYR A 57 3.93 7.02 -12.58
CA TYR A 57 3.28 8.08 -11.81
C TYR A 57 2.96 9.31 -12.65
N GLU A 58 1.95 10.05 -12.23
CA GLU A 58 1.49 11.28 -12.85
C GLU A 58 2.13 12.52 -12.21
N PHE A 59 1.96 13.67 -12.86
CA PHE A 59 2.48 14.96 -12.38
C PHE A 59 2.12 15.23 -10.92
N SER A 60 0.88 14.96 -10.51
CA SER A 60 0.42 15.19 -9.13
C SER A 60 1.18 14.35 -8.12
N ASP A 61 1.52 13.11 -8.46
CA ASP A 61 2.28 12.23 -7.57
C ASP A 61 3.67 12.79 -7.32
N PHE A 62 4.35 13.28 -8.37
CA PHE A 62 5.65 13.94 -8.24
C PHE A 62 5.59 15.26 -7.46
N ARG A 63 4.50 16.01 -7.60
CA ARG A 63 4.27 17.25 -6.84
C ARG A 63 4.03 16.96 -5.36
N ASP A 64 3.26 15.91 -5.06
CA ASP A 64 2.68 15.72 -3.73
C ASP A 64 3.45 14.70 -2.87
N PHE A 65 4.38 13.90 -3.42
CA PHE A 65 5.02 12.84 -2.65
C PHE A 65 5.72 13.33 -1.38
N SER A 66 6.28 14.54 -1.38
CA SER A 66 6.97 15.10 -0.21
C SER A 66 6.04 15.39 0.97
N SER A 67 4.72 15.38 0.76
CA SER A 67 3.73 15.55 1.83
C SER A 67 3.53 14.29 2.67
N TRP A 68 3.85 13.10 2.13
CA TRP A 68 3.58 11.81 2.79
C TRP A 68 4.76 10.84 2.81
N THR A 69 5.81 11.06 2.00
CA THR A 69 7.01 10.23 2.01
C THR A 69 8.26 10.96 1.51
N ASN A 70 9.39 10.25 1.42
CA ASN A 70 10.61 10.78 0.82
C ASN A 70 10.91 10.13 -0.55
N ALA A 71 11.73 10.80 -1.37
CA ALA A 71 12.00 10.37 -2.75
C ALA A 71 12.55 8.93 -2.89
N ASN A 72 13.29 8.40 -1.90
CA ASN A 72 13.76 7.01 -1.96
C ASN A 72 12.61 6.03 -1.77
N GLU A 73 11.74 6.28 -0.80
CA GLU A 73 10.57 5.44 -0.55
C GLU A 73 9.57 5.56 -1.71
N PHE A 74 9.27 6.77 -2.18
CA PHE A 74 8.47 7.01 -3.39
C PHE A 74 8.97 6.18 -4.58
N THR A 75 10.28 6.21 -4.83
CA THR A 75 10.90 5.43 -5.91
C THR A 75 10.77 3.92 -5.68
N ARG A 76 10.93 3.44 -4.44
CA ARG A 76 10.75 2.01 -4.12
C ARG A 76 9.33 1.55 -4.39
N ILE A 77 8.34 2.37 -4.03
CA ILE A 77 6.92 2.06 -4.25
C ILE A 77 6.63 1.90 -5.74
N ALA A 78 7.20 2.73 -6.62
CA ALA A 78 7.02 2.59 -8.07
C ALA A 78 7.57 1.27 -8.67
N PHE A 79 8.42 0.54 -7.95
CA PHE A 79 8.88 -0.81 -8.35
C PHE A 79 8.01 -1.93 -7.82
N ASN A 80 7.07 -1.61 -6.94
CA ASN A 80 6.19 -2.56 -6.32
C ASN A 80 4.94 -2.70 -7.19
N LEU A 81 4.76 -3.86 -7.80
CA LEU A 81 3.54 -4.19 -8.53
C LEU A 81 2.67 -5.08 -7.65
N GLU A 82 1.65 -4.49 -7.04
CA GLU A 82 0.61 -5.23 -6.37
C GLU A 82 -0.17 -6.06 -7.39
N LYS A 83 -0.45 -7.31 -7.03
CA LYS A 83 -1.14 -8.26 -7.90
C LYS A 83 -2.31 -8.84 -7.17
N PHE A 84 -3.34 -9.18 -7.94
CA PHE A 84 -4.39 -10.05 -7.44
C PHE A 84 -3.88 -11.49 -7.48
N TYR A 85 -3.94 -12.19 -6.35
CA TYR A 85 -3.52 -13.58 -6.21
C TYR A 85 -4.76 -14.43 -5.99
N ALA A 86 -5.29 -15.11 -7.01
CA ALA A 86 -6.51 -15.92 -6.85
C ALA A 86 -6.38 -17.03 -5.79
N ASP A 87 -5.17 -17.52 -5.59
CA ASP A 87 -4.74 -18.55 -4.65
C ASP A 87 -4.10 -17.98 -3.38
N PHE A 88 -4.42 -16.74 -2.98
CA PHE A 88 -3.97 -16.13 -1.73
C PHE A 88 -4.30 -17.07 -0.56
N THR A 89 -3.30 -17.46 0.23
CA THR A 89 -3.51 -18.38 1.36
C THR A 89 -3.79 -17.62 2.65
N TRP A 90 -4.40 -18.30 3.63
CA TRP A 90 -4.62 -17.75 4.96
C TRP A 90 -3.32 -17.29 5.62
N GLU A 91 -2.27 -18.11 5.56
CA GLU A 91 -0.96 -17.77 6.12
C GLU A 91 -0.38 -16.50 5.48
N GLU A 92 -0.48 -16.37 4.16
CA GLU A 92 -0.01 -15.18 3.45
C GLU A 92 -0.80 -13.93 3.88
N LEU A 93 -2.11 -14.05 4.12
CA LEU A 93 -2.96 -12.92 4.49
C LEU A 93 -2.55 -12.42 5.87
N VAL A 94 -2.47 -13.31 6.84
CA VAL A 94 -2.02 -13.01 8.21
C VAL A 94 -0.60 -12.43 8.20
N GLN A 95 0.30 -13.00 7.40
CA GLN A 95 1.67 -12.50 7.27
C GLN A 95 1.72 -11.09 6.67
N THR A 96 0.87 -10.80 5.68
CA THR A 96 0.79 -9.48 5.03
C THR A 96 0.25 -8.44 6.01
N ILE A 97 -0.84 -8.73 6.74
CA ILE A 97 -1.38 -7.85 7.79
C ILE A 97 -0.33 -7.63 8.89
N SER A 98 0.32 -8.69 9.35
CA SER A 98 1.40 -8.59 10.35
C SER A 98 2.56 -7.72 9.86
N CYS A 99 2.81 -7.65 8.55
CA CYS A 99 3.82 -6.77 7.99
C CYS A 99 3.42 -5.30 8.11
N VAL A 100 2.15 -4.96 7.84
CA VAL A 100 1.58 -3.61 7.98
C VAL A 100 1.64 -3.16 9.44
N CYS A 101 1.20 -4.01 10.37
CA CYS A 101 1.10 -3.65 11.79
C CYS A 101 2.43 -3.68 12.56
N ASP A 102 3.51 -4.25 12.00
CA ASP A 102 4.80 -4.34 12.72
C ASP A 102 5.59 -3.01 12.61
N PRO A 103 5.83 -2.30 13.73
CA PRO A 103 6.56 -1.03 13.73
C PRO A 103 8.05 -1.16 13.34
N LYS A 104 8.57 -2.39 13.25
CA LYS A 104 9.94 -2.66 12.80
C LYS A 104 10.05 -2.84 11.28
N SER A 105 8.94 -3.01 10.58
CA SER A 105 8.91 -3.07 9.12
C SER A 105 9.31 -1.70 8.54
N LYS A 106 9.90 -1.68 7.34
CA LYS A 106 10.17 -0.40 6.66
C LYS A 106 8.87 0.19 6.13
N GLU A 107 8.80 1.52 6.03
CA GLU A 107 7.67 2.25 5.45
C GLU A 107 7.28 1.71 4.05
N SER A 108 8.22 1.56 3.12
CA SER A 108 7.95 0.94 1.80
C SER A 108 7.44 -0.50 1.85
N GLU A 109 7.84 -1.27 2.87
CA GLU A 109 7.35 -2.64 3.06
C GLU A 109 5.92 -2.62 3.61
N GLN A 110 5.62 -1.74 4.57
CA GLN A 110 4.27 -1.55 5.12
C GLN A 110 3.31 -1.03 4.04
N ASN A 111 3.68 0.02 3.31
CA ASN A 111 2.87 0.60 2.23
C ASN A 111 2.57 -0.44 1.14
N PHE A 112 3.58 -1.26 0.78
CA PHE A 112 3.35 -2.30 -0.21
C PHE A 112 2.47 -3.44 0.31
N ALA A 113 2.67 -3.86 1.56
CA ALA A 113 1.79 -4.84 2.18
C ALA A 113 0.34 -4.34 2.23
N LEU A 114 0.12 -3.05 2.55
CA LEU A 114 -1.19 -2.43 2.51
C LEU A 114 -1.78 -2.42 1.10
N SER A 115 -0.99 -2.01 0.08
CA SER A 115 -1.42 -2.04 -1.32
C SER A 115 -1.80 -3.45 -1.79
N LEU A 116 -1.09 -4.49 -1.31
CA LEU A 116 -1.44 -5.88 -1.58
C LEU A 116 -2.80 -6.25 -0.96
N LEU A 117 -3.09 -5.80 0.26
CA LEU A 117 -4.39 -6.02 0.90
C LEU A 117 -5.50 -5.33 0.12
N GLU A 118 -5.35 -4.05 -0.23
CA GLU A 118 -6.34 -3.28 -0.99
C GLU A 118 -6.62 -3.89 -2.37
N ARG A 119 -5.57 -4.41 -3.03
CA ARG A 119 -5.71 -5.09 -4.31
C ARG A 119 -6.45 -6.42 -4.23
N ASN A 120 -6.37 -7.10 -3.09
CA ASN A 120 -6.88 -8.46 -2.92
C ASN A 120 -8.21 -8.54 -2.15
N PHE A 121 -8.53 -7.53 -1.34
CA PHE A 121 -9.71 -7.52 -0.46
C PHE A 121 -10.38 -6.14 -0.52
N HIS A 122 -11.57 -6.09 -1.11
CA HIS A 122 -12.43 -4.91 -1.13
C HIS A 122 -13.10 -4.67 0.22
N GLY A 123 -12.30 -4.42 1.26
CA GLY A 123 -12.75 -4.29 2.64
C GLY A 123 -12.15 -3.10 3.39
N ASN A 124 -11.57 -2.12 2.70
CA ASN A 124 -10.88 -0.96 3.27
C ASN A 124 -9.88 -1.33 4.39
N PRO A 125 -8.81 -2.08 4.07
CA PRO A 125 -7.83 -2.51 5.07
C PRO A 125 -7.12 -1.36 5.77
N SER A 126 -6.90 -0.23 5.10
CA SER A 126 -6.33 0.96 5.72
C SER A 126 -7.17 1.43 6.90
N ASP A 127 -8.46 1.69 6.67
CA ASP A 127 -9.40 2.12 7.70
C ASP A 127 -9.50 1.08 8.83
N LEU A 128 -9.62 -0.20 8.52
CA LEU A 128 -9.69 -1.24 9.55
C LEU A 128 -8.46 -1.28 10.47
N ILE A 129 -7.27 -1.03 9.92
CA ILE A 129 -6.00 -1.16 10.65
C ILE A 129 -5.68 0.12 11.43
N PHE A 130 -5.96 1.29 10.86
CA PHE A 130 -5.50 2.58 11.41
C PHE A 130 -6.62 3.45 11.97
N TRP A 131 -7.87 3.24 11.55
CA TRP A 131 -9.08 3.97 11.96
C TRP A 131 -10.25 3.01 12.21
N PRO A 132 -10.09 2.04 13.13
CA PRO A 132 -11.11 1.01 13.35
C PRO A 132 -12.47 1.60 13.76
N ASP A 133 -12.50 2.72 14.47
CA ASP A 133 -13.75 3.45 14.78
C ASP A 133 -14.51 3.87 13.52
N GLU A 134 -13.81 4.42 12.52
CA GLU A 134 -14.42 4.77 11.24
C GLU A 134 -14.85 3.52 10.47
N TRP A 135 -14.03 2.46 10.48
CA TRP A 135 -14.35 1.22 9.78
C TRP A 135 -15.57 0.51 10.35
N PHE A 136 -15.66 0.40 11.69
CA PHE A 136 -16.79 -0.19 12.42
C PHE A 136 -17.99 0.76 12.54
N GLN A 137 -17.82 2.04 12.19
CA GLN A 137 -18.81 3.10 12.41
C GLN A 137 -19.22 3.21 13.89
N ASP A 138 -18.26 3.04 14.79
CA ASP A 138 -18.45 3.04 16.23
C ASP A 138 -17.31 3.82 16.92
N PRO A 139 -17.58 5.02 17.47
CA PRO A 139 -16.57 5.84 18.14
C PRO A 139 -15.86 5.15 19.31
N ASP A 140 -16.48 4.14 19.92
CA ASP A 140 -15.89 3.40 21.05
C ASP A 140 -14.83 2.38 20.58
N MET A 141 -14.65 2.19 19.27
CA MET A 141 -13.71 1.23 18.69
C MET A 141 -12.34 1.82 18.33
N LEU A 142 -12.07 3.11 18.59
CA LEU A 142 -10.82 3.76 18.17
C LEU A 142 -9.57 3.04 18.70
N ASP A 143 -9.60 2.62 19.96
CA ASP A 143 -8.49 1.95 20.65
C ASP A 143 -8.61 0.41 20.62
N VAL A 144 -9.44 -0.16 19.73
CA VAL A 144 -9.61 -1.61 19.67
C VAL A 144 -8.34 -2.29 19.17
N GLU A 145 -7.81 -3.20 19.98
CA GLU A 145 -6.70 -4.06 19.57
C GLU A 145 -7.26 -5.31 18.87
N LEU A 146 -7.03 -5.38 17.56
CA LEU A 146 -7.30 -6.57 16.76
C LEU A 146 -6.00 -7.31 16.43
N SER A 147 -6.03 -8.64 16.53
CA SER A 147 -4.95 -9.48 16.02
C SER A 147 -4.94 -9.48 14.48
N ALA A 148 -3.82 -9.92 13.88
CA ALA A 148 -3.73 -10.04 12.43
C ALA A 148 -4.76 -11.04 11.86
N GLU A 149 -5.06 -12.10 12.60
CA GLU A 149 -6.10 -13.08 12.27
C GLU A 149 -7.50 -12.48 12.38
N GLU A 150 -7.79 -11.65 13.39
CA GLU A 150 -9.08 -10.96 13.51
C GLU A 150 -9.28 -9.99 12.35
N ILE A 151 -8.27 -9.17 12.03
CA ILE A 151 -8.27 -8.27 10.86
C ILE A 151 -8.51 -9.07 9.57
N ALA A 152 -7.81 -10.21 9.40
CA ALA A 152 -7.98 -11.08 8.24
C ALA A 152 -9.44 -11.54 8.07
N CYS A 153 -10.10 -11.92 9.16
CA CYS A 153 -11.51 -12.32 9.15
C CYS A 153 -12.42 -11.19 8.69
N TYR A 154 -12.27 -9.99 9.28
CA TYR A 154 -13.06 -8.83 8.88
C TYR A 154 -12.87 -8.46 7.41
N LEU A 155 -11.64 -8.54 6.89
CA LEU A 155 -11.36 -8.29 5.48
C LEU A 155 -12.00 -9.33 4.56
N MET A 156 -11.91 -10.62 4.87
CA MET A 156 -12.56 -11.67 4.08
C MET A 156 -14.07 -11.47 4.05
N VAL A 157 -14.69 -11.23 5.21
CA VAL A 157 -16.14 -11.04 5.32
C VAL A 157 -16.59 -9.78 4.58
N ARG A 158 -15.94 -8.63 4.80
CA ARG A 158 -16.34 -7.37 4.14
C ARG A 158 -16.15 -7.41 2.64
N SER A 159 -15.07 -8.03 2.17
CA SER A 159 -14.79 -8.16 0.73
C SER A 159 -15.61 -9.25 0.04
N GLY A 160 -16.32 -10.10 0.79
CA GLY A 160 -17.00 -11.29 0.27
C GLY A 160 -16.03 -12.35 -0.28
N ARG A 161 -14.75 -12.26 0.05
CA ARG A 161 -13.70 -13.13 -0.46
C ARG A 161 -13.23 -14.11 0.61
N GLN A 162 -13.76 -15.33 0.55
CA GLN A 162 -13.33 -16.41 1.43
C GLN A 162 -12.10 -17.13 0.87
N LEU A 163 -11.05 -17.29 1.68
CA LEU A 163 -9.90 -18.12 1.32
C LEU A 163 -10.19 -19.59 1.63
N VAL A 164 -9.69 -20.49 0.77
CA VAL A 164 -10.03 -21.93 0.83
C VAL A 164 -9.46 -22.65 2.05
N ASP A 165 -8.36 -22.15 2.59
CA ASP A 165 -7.63 -22.69 3.74
C ASP A 165 -7.83 -21.87 5.01
N ALA A 166 -8.71 -20.87 4.98
CA ALA A 166 -9.03 -20.07 6.16
C ALA A 166 -9.75 -20.92 7.22
N PRO A 167 -9.36 -20.81 8.50
CA PRO A 167 -10.08 -21.44 9.60
C PRO A 167 -11.47 -20.80 9.78
N GLU A 168 -12.39 -21.54 10.38
CA GLU A 168 -13.63 -20.96 10.90
C GLU A 168 -13.29 -20.12 12.14
N ILE A 169 -13.53 -18.81 12.05
CA ILE A 169 -13.31 -17.85 13.13
C ILE A 169 -14.57 -17.02 13.29
N ASP A 170 -15.07 -16.96 14.53
CA ASP A 170 -16.18 -16.09 14.90
C ASP A 170 -15.70 -14.64 14.98
N LEU A 171 -16.46 -13.72 14.38
CA LEU A 171 -16.20 -12.30 14.52
C LEU A 171 -16.51 -11.84 15.95
N LYS A 172 -15.51 -11.25 16.60
CA LYS A 172 -15.61 -10.70 17.95
C LYS A 172 -16.61 -9.54 18.06
N TYR A 173 -16.69 -8.72 17.01
CA TYR A 173 -17.56 -7.57 16.88
C TYR A 173 -18.44 -7.73 15.64
N GLN A 174 -19.59 -7.07 15.65
CA GLN A 174 -20.51 -7.15 14.52
C GLN A 174 -19.96 -6.39 13.32
N MET A 175 -20.26 -6.90 12.12
CA MET A 175 -19.99 -6.15 10.89
C MET A 175 -20.79 -4.84 10.89
N PRO A 176 -20.18 -3.72 10.47
CA PRO A 176 -20.92 -2.48 10.25
C PRO A 176 -22.02 -2.74 9.22
N LYS A 177 -23.15 -2.07 9.38
CA LYS A 177 -24.23 -2.15 8.39
C LYS A 177 -23.68 -1.56 7.10
N SER A 178 -23.73 -2.33 6.02
CA SER A 178 -23.32 -1.84 4.71
C SER A 178 -24.12 -0.58 4.37
N ASP A 179 -23.44 0.48 3.96
CA ASP A 179 -24.10 1.58 3.28
C ASP A 179 -24.67 1.01 1.97
N GLU A 180 -25.99 0.87 1.89
CA GLU A 180 -26.73 0.46 0.67
C GLU A 180 -26.47 1.41 -0.50
#